data_AF-A0A0D6JVU3-F1
#
_entry.id   AF-A0A0D6JVU3-F1
#
_cell.length_a   1.000
_cell.length_b   1.000
_cell.length_c   1.000
_cell.angle_alpha   90.00
_cell.angle_beta   90.00
_cell.angle_gamma   90.00
#
_symmetry.space_group_name_H-M   'P 1'
#
loop_
_entity.id
_entity.type
_entity.pdbx_description
1 polymer ?
#
loop_
_entity_poly.entity_id
_entity_poly.type
_entity_poly.pdbx_seq_one_letter_code
_entity_poly.pdbx_strand_id
1 'polypeptide(L)'
;MSLHSQATVENTSSFYTLGETLTDRPVYLRSHTPNVTVRLVTTPPTADHVQIDQRLTLVYEARTAGNEVFVTQRQRLNRTNTSTAGETVVTTARMNITEVALTVARLESEIGDAGQIQVYLDAESRYDTSTGAGSLRHRGPLRISKDSYQIGHGSVEDELHPTESLVRVDPAKTSSLPFPILGTVIFPHTTLVFALLSLGGLVGAGLTVVFANRFDPDRERAALHKARYAEWISEGSLPAHHPVNTAQLNTLEDLVDFAIDTEKRILYDPAQGKYAVFDSRIVYVYVEERI
;
A
#
# COMPACT_ATOMS: atom_id res chain seq x y z
N MET A 1 10.20 11.08 8.69
CA MET A 1 10.71 9.72 9.07
C MET A 1 11.76 9.35 8.05
N SER A 2 12.95 8.95 8.49
CA SER A 2 14.04 8.55 7.61
C SER A 2 14.56 7.16 7.96
N LEU A 3 15.06 6.47 6.94
CA LEU A 3 15.73 5.19 7.07
C LEU A 3 17.20 5.38 6.67
N HIS A 4 18.11 5.00 7.58
CA HIS A 4 19.55 5.06 7.36
C HIS A 4 20.16 3.67 7.42
N SER A 5 21.31 3.51 6.78
CA SER A 5 22.10 2.29 6.73
C SER A 5 23.56 2.57 7.08
N GLN A 6 24.16 1.62 7.79
CA GLN A 6 25.52 1.71 8.26
C GLN A 6 26.16 0.32 8.22
N ALA A 7 27.31 0.19 7.58
CA ALA A 7 28.07 -1.05 7.57
C ALA A 7 29.52 -0.79 8.00
N THR A 8 30.11 -1.75 8.70
CA THR A 8 31.54 -1.70 9.05
C THR A 8 32.29 -2.63 8.13
N VAL A 9 33.41 -2.16 7.58
CA VAL A 9 34.27 -2.94 6.71
C VAL A 9 34.99 -4.00 7.55
N GLU A 10 34.67 -5.27 7.31
CA GLU A 10 35.20 -6.43 8.03
C GLU A 10 36.40 -7.08 7.31
N ASN A 11 36.62 -6.76 6.03
CA ASN A 11 37.77 -7.23 5.24
C ASN A 11 38.39 -6.08 4.43
N THR A 12 39.72 -5.94 4.47
CA THR A 12 40.46 -4.90 3.71
C THR A 12 40.21 -5.02 2.20
N SER A 13 40.16 -3.88 1.52
CA SER A 13 40.16 -3.81 0.05
C SER A 13 41.01 -2.64 -0.43
N SER A 14 41.21 -2.51 -1.74
CA SER A 14 41.83 -1.31 -2.32
C SER A 14 40.96 -0.06 -2.19
N PHE A 15 39.66 -0.21 -1.93
CA PHE A 15 38.69 0.88 -1.84
C PHE A 15 38.38 1.32 -0.41
N TYR A 16 38.59 0.43 0.57
CA TYR A 16 38.14 0.62 1.95
C TYR A 16 39.15 0.13 2.96
N THR A 17 39.23 0.85 4.08
CA THR A 17 40.07 0.46 5.22
C THR A 17 39.33 -0.51 6.14
N LEU A 18 40.03 -1.48 6.71
CA LEU A 18 39.46 -2.35 7.75
C LEU A 18 38.93 -1.51 8.92
N GLY A 19 37.68 -1.76 9.35
CA GLY A 19 37.02 -1.02 10.41
C GLY A 19 36.39 0.31 9.97
N GLU A 20 36.56 0.73 8.71
CA GLU A 20 35.87 1.90 8.15
C GLU A 20 34.36 1.73 8.25
N THR A 21 33.66 2.78 8.67
CA THR A 21 32.20 2.80 8.73
C THR A 21 31.64 3.48 7.48
N LEU A 22 30.88 2.72 6.71
CA LEU A 22 30.19 3.18 5.51
C LEU A 22 28.72 3.51 5.83
N THR A 23 28.33 4.75 5.63
CA THR A 23 26.96 5.24 5.91
C THR A 23 26.26 5.60 4.60
N ASP A 24 24.98 5.22 4.49
CA ASP A 24 24.06 5.57 3.39
C ASP A 24 24.69 5.47 2.00
N ARG A 25 25.42 4.37 1.76
CA ARG A 25 26.05 4.12 0.47
C ARG A 25 24.99 3.67 -0.54
N PRO A 26 25.11 4.08 -1.81
CA PRO A 26 24.23 3.61 -2.87
C PRO A 26 24.41 2.11 -3.14
N VAL A 27 25.63 1.60 -2.93
CA VAL A 27 25.99 0.18 -3.08
C VAL A 27 27.01 -0.19 -2.01
N TYR A 28 26.85 -1.37 -1.44
CA TYR A 28 27.79 -1.98 -0.50
C TYR A 28 28.39 -3.24 -1.11
N LEU A 29 29.68 -3.51 -0.84
CA LEU A 29 30.34 -4.74 -1.27
C LEU A 29 30.17 -5.83 -0.21
N ARG A 30 29.50 -6.93 -0.58
CA ARG A 30 29.08 -7.99 0.35
C ARG A 30 30.24 -8.74 0.99
N SER A 31 31.32 -8.96 0.23
CA SER A 31 32.54 -9.61 0.73
C SER A 31 33.27 -8.81 1.82
N HIS A 32 33.07 -7.48 1.84
CA HIS A 32 33.74 -6.57 2.77
C HIS A 32 32.81 -6.06 3.87
N THR A 33 31.50 -6.07 3.63
CA THR A 33 30.47 -5.60 4.57
C THR A 33 29.32 -6.60 4.66
N PRO A 34 29.57 -7.83 5.15
CA PRO A 34 28.54 -8.88 5.17
C PRO A 34 27.38 -8.55 6.12
N ASN A 35 27.60 -7.63 7.06
CA ASN A 35 26.62 -7.15 8.00
C ASN A 35 26.32 -5.67 7.77
N VAL A 36 25.03 -5.32 7.81
CA VAL A 36 24.56 -3.94 7.75
C VAL A 36 23.63 -3.66 8.92
N THR A 37 23.73 -2.47 9.46
CA THR A 37 22.85 -1.95 10.50
C THR A 37 21.93 -0.93 9.88
N VAL A 38 20.63 -1.13 10.02
CA VAL A 38 19.61 -0.17 9.56
C VAL A 38 19.00 0.55 10.76
N ARG A 39 18.75 1.84 10.59
CA ARG A 39 18.22 2.73 11.63
C ARG A 39 16.99 3.44 11.10
N LEU A 40 15.85 3.15 11.71
CA LEU A 40 14.61 3.89 11.50
C LEU A 40 14.58 5.04 12.49
N VAL A 41 14.54 6.27 11.97
CA VAL A 41 14.51 7.50 12.75
C VAL A 41 13.17 8.19 12.54
N THR A 42 12.46 8.49 13.62
CA THR A 42 11.22 9.28 13.58
C THR A 42 11.27 10.38 14.61
N THR A 43 11.06 11.61 14.17
CA THR A 43 10.73 12.72 15.06
C THR A 43 9.21 12.87 15.06
N PRO A 44 8.53 12.56 16.17
CA PRO A 44 7.08 12.73 16.28
C PRO A 44 6.69 14.22 16.32
N PRO A 45 5.39 14.53 16.15
CA PRO A 45 4.87 15.86 16.46
C PRO A 45 5.17 16.24 17.92
N THR A 46 5.41 17.53 18.17
CA THR A 46 5.57 18.04 19.55
C THR A 46 4.24 17.93 20.29
N ALA A 47 4.21 17.06 21.31
CA ALA A 47 3.10 16.93 22.24
C ALA A 47 3.62 16.43 23.59
N ASP A 48 2.88 16.70 24.67
CA ASP A 48 3.26 16.34 26.04
C ASP A 48 3.48 14.83 26.22
N HIS A 49 2.75 14.03 25.43
CA HIS A 49 2.83 12.58 25.46
C HIS A 49 2.49 11.99 24.09
N VAL A 50 3.47 11.32 23.48
CA VAL A 50 3.35 10.60 22.21
C VAL A 50 3.73 9.15 22.43
N GLN A 51 2.80 8.23 22.20
CA GLN A 51 3.12 6.81 22.08
C GLN A 51 3.65 6.54 20.69
N ILE A 52 4.80 5.86 20.57
CA ILE A 52 5.43 5.51 19.30
C ILE A 52 5.68 4.02 19.24
N ASP A 53 5.19 3.39 18.16
CA ASP A 53 5.47 1.99 17.81
C ASP A 53 6.21 1.93 16.45
N GLN A 54 7.51 1.71 16.52
CA GLN A 54 8.38 1.55 15.36
C GLN A 54 8.66 0.07 15.09
N ARG A 55 8.62 -0.33 13.82
CA ARG A 55 8.86 -1.70 13.37
C ARG A 55 9.77 -1.72 12.16
N LEU A 56 10.75 -2.61 12.21
CA LEU A 56 11.59 -2.99 11.06
C LEU A 56 11.29 -4.44 10.72
N THR A 57 10.86 -4.68 9.48
CA THR A 57 10.50 -6.00 8.98
C THR A 57 11.15 -6.24 7.64
N LEU A 58 11.76 -7.40 7.46
CA LEU A 58 12.19 -7.88 6.15
C LEU A 58 11.04 -8.66 5.50
N VAL A 59 10.68 -8.31 4.29
CA VAL A 59 9.56 -8.90 3.55
C VAL A 59 10.10 -9.57 2.31
N TYR A 60 9.81 -10.87 2.15
CA TYR A 60 10.13 -11.66 0.97
C TYR A 60 8.84 -11.87 0.19
N GLU A 61 8.78 -11.41 -1.04
CA GLU A 61 7.63 -11.55 -1.93
C GLU A 61 8.03 -12.43 -3.12
N ALA A 62 7.32 -13.55 -3.31
CA ALA A 62 7.44 -14.32 -4.53
C ALA A 62 6.51 -13.70 -5.58
N ARG A 63 7.09 -13.35 -6.73
CA ARG A 63 6.41 -12.67 -7.82
C ARG A 63 6.47 -13.44 -9.12
N THR A 64 5.35 -13.53 -9.82
CA THR A 64 5.28 -14.13 -11.15
C THR A 64 6.04 -13.29 -12.18
N ALA A 65 6.21 -13.80 -13.40
CA ALA A 65 6.75 -13.02 -14.53
C ALA A 65 5.90 -11.77 -14.85
N GLY A 66 4.59 -11.83 -14.57
CA GLY A 66 3.66 -10.69 -14.67
C GLY A 66 3.69 -9.74 -13.46
N ASN A 67 4.66 -9.90 -12.55
CA ASN A 67 4.85 -9.10 -11.34
C ASN A 67 3.73 -9.23 -10.29
N GLU A 68 2.91 -10.28 -10.37
CA GLU A 68 1.88 -10.58 -9.37
C GLU A 68 2.49 -11.29 -8.16
N VAL A 69 2.17 -10.81 -6.95
CA VAL A 69 2.63 -11.43 -5.69
C VAL A 69 1.74 -12.62 -5.37
N PHE A 70 2.31 -13.82 -5.27
CA PHE A 70 1.56 -15.04 -4.92
C PHE A 70 1.96 -15.62 -3.56
N VAL A 71 3.13 -15.25 -3.02
CA VAL A 71 3.56 -15.59 -1.65
C VAL A 71 4.20 -14.38 -0.99
N THR A 72 3.93 -14.18 0.30
CA THR A 72 4.61 -13.18 1.12
C THR A 72 5.06 -13.80 2.45
N GLN A 73 6.36 -13.74 2.73
CA GLN A 73 6.94 -14.11 4.00
C GLN A 73 7.50 -12.88 4.71
N ARG A 74 7.30 -12.76 6.03
CA ARG A 74 7.75 -11.62 6.83
C ARG A 74 8.66 -12.09 7.95
N GLN A 75 9.80 -11.44 8.11
CA GLN A 75 10.73 -11.63 9.21
C GLN A 75 10.86 -10.31 9.99
N ARG A 76 10.38 -10.30 11.24
CA ARG A 76 10.53 -9.14 12.11
C ARG A 76 12.00 -9.01 12.53
N LEU A 77 12.59 -7.85 12.27
CA LEU A 77 13.97 -7.54 12.64
C LEU A 77 14.04 -6.90 14.02
N ASN A 78 13.26 -5.85 14.25
CA ASN A 78 13.15 -5.20 15.55
C ASN A 78 11.83 -4.43 15.70
N ARG A 79 11.46 -4.12 16.95
CA ARG A 79 10.33 -3.28 17.31
C ARG A 79 10.68 -2.45 18.54
N THR A 80 10.42 -1.16 18.49
CA THR A 80 10.50 -0.26 19.65
C THR A 80 9.11 0.29 19.93
N ASN A 81 8.65 0.17 21.16
CA ASN A 81 7.42 0.78 21.63
C ASN A 81 7.75 1.65 22.84
N THR A 82 7.55 2.97 22.74
CA THR A 82 7.94 3.91 23.80
C THR A 82 7.00 5.11 23.88
N SER A 83 7.01 5.78 25.04
CA SER A 83 6.46 7.12 25.19
C SER A 83 7.56 8.16 25.09
N THR A 84 7.24 9.34 24.55
CA THR A 84 8.15 10.48 24.42
C THR A 84 7.37 11.80 24.44
N ALA A 85 8.02 12.90 24.82
CA ALA A 85 7.46 14.26 24.81
C ALA A 85 7.92 15.04 23.56
N GLY A 86 7.93 14.38 22.40
CA GLY A 86 8.37 14.97 21.13
C GLY A 86 9.81 14.68 20.74
N GLU A 87 10.55 13.87 21.49
CA GLU A 87 11.93 13.50 21.18
C GLU A 87 12.03 12.49 20.02
N THR A 88 13.15 12.54 19.30
CA THR A 88 13.43 11.58 18.22
C THR A 88 13.57 10.16 18.78
N VAL A 89 12.81 9.23 18.22
CA VAL A 89 12.90 7.80 18.53
C VAL A 89 13.61 7.06 17.40
N VAL A 90 14.54 6.18 17.79
CA VAL A 90 15.37 5.40 16.86
C VAL A 90 15.23 3.91 17.13
N THR A 91 14.84 3.15 16.11
CA THR A 91 14.88 1.68 16.11
C THR A 91 16.01 1.20 15.22
N THR A 92 16.87 0.34 15.77
CA THR A 92 18.05 -0.17 15.06
C THR A 92 17.94 -1.68 14.88
N ALA A 93 18.29 -2.21 13.71
CA ALA A 93 18.41 -3.65 13.48
C ALA A 93 19.69 -3.97 12.70
N ARG A 94 20.37 -5.06 13.06
CA ARG A 94 21.50 -5.61 12.30
C ARG A 94 21.00 -6.75 11.42
N MET A 95 21.37 -6.72 10.14
CA MET A 95 21.07 -7.76 9.16
C MET A 95 22.36 -8.40 8.67
N ASN A 96 22.39 -9.73 8.66
CA ASN A 96 23.43 -10.50 7.98
C ASN A 96 23.00 -10.72 6.52
N ILE A 97 23.60 -9.98 5.59
CA ILE A 97 23.23 -10.04 4.17
C ILE A 97 23.51 -11.41 3.56
N THR A 98 24.48 -12.14 4.09
CA THR A 98 24.77 -13.51 3.65
C THR A 98 23.63 -14.46 3.99
N GLU A 99 23.03 -14.35 5.18
CA GLU A 99 21.87 -15.16 5.57
C GLU A 99 20.62 -14.78 4.76
N VAL A 100 20.44 -13.49 4.46
CA VAL A 100 19.34 -13.04 3.59
C VAL A 100 19.50 -13.64 2.20
N ALA A 101 20.71 -13.61 1.62
CA ALA A 101 21.00 -14.20 0.31
C ALA A 101 20.74 -15.71 0.27
N LEU A 102 21.14 -16.44 1.31
CA LEU A 102 20.87 -17.88 1.43
C LEU A 102 19.37 -18.18 1.55
N THR A 103 18.63 -17.31 2.24
CA THR A 103 17.16 -17.43 2.32
C THR A 103 16.49 -17.16 0.99
N VAL A 104 16.94 -16.14 0.24
CA VAL A 104 16.47 -15.88 -1.12
C VAL A 104 16.71 -17.10 -2.01
N ALA A 105 17.94 -17.63 -2.06
CA ALA A 105 18.26 -18.80 -2.89
C ALA A 105 17.46 -20.05 -2.52
N ARG A 106 17.19 -20.27 -1.22
CA ARG A 106 16.33 -21.36 -0.75
C ARG A 106 14.89 -21.18 -1.24
N LEU A 107 14.32 -19.98 -1.04
CA LEU A 107 12.95 -19.68 -1.47
C LEU A 107 12.81 -19.74 -3.00
N GLU A 108 13.81 -19.27 -3.76
CA GLU A 108 13.87 -19.38 -5.22
C GLU A 108 13.88 -20.85 -5.67
N SER A 109 14.65 -21.71 -4.99
CA SER A 109 14.67 -23.15 -5.27
C SER A 109 13.34 -23.83 -4.95
N GLU A 110 12.58 -23.35 -3.96
CA GLU A 110 11.27 -23.90 -3.60
C GLU A 110 10.18 -23.51 -4.61
N ILE A 111 10.21 -22.27 -5.12
CA ILE A 111 9.21 -21.79 -6.09
C ILE A 111 9.51 -22.21 -7.53
N GLY A 112 10.76 -22.55 -7.85
CA GLY A 112 11.17 -23.00 -9.17
C GLY A 112 10.93 -21.93 -10.24
N ASP A 113 10.28 -22.30 -11.35
CA ASP A 113 9.98 -21.43 -12.48
C ASP A 113 8.70 -20.60 -12.32
N ALA A 114 7.97 -20.76 -11.21
CA ALA A 114 6.74 -20.03 -10.94
C ALA A 114 6.97 -18.52 -10.74
N GLY A 115 8.19 -18.10 -10.41
CA GLY A 115 8.50 -16.70 -10.17
C GLY A 115 9.91 -16.41 -9.66
N GLN A 116 10.06 -15.23 -9.09
CA GLN A 116 11.30 -14.74 -8.48
C GLN A 116 11.04 -14.18 -7.08
N ILE A 117 12.06 -14.18 -6.23
CA ILE A 117 11.96 -13.61 -4.88
C ILE A 117 12.45 -12.17 -4.89
N GLN A 118 11.59 -11.25 -4.47
CA GLN A 118 11.95 -9.86 -4.19
C GLN A 118 11.96 -9.61 -2.70
N VAL A 119 12.96 -8.87 -2.23
CA VAL A 119 13.13 -8.57 -0.80
C VAL A 119 12.94 -7.09 -0.57
N TYR A 120 12.20 -6.74 0.47
CA TYR A 120 11.96 -5.37 0.89
C TYR A 120 12.26 -5.19 2.36
N LEU A 121 12.85 -4.05 2.70
CA LEU A 121 12.92 -3.56 4.06
C LEU A 121 11.71 -2.65 4.31
N ASP A 122 10.79 -3.12 5.13
CA ASP A 122 9.57 -2.43 5.51
C ASP A 122 9.79 -1.76 6.87
N ALA A 123 9.80 -0.43 6.86
CA ALA A 123 9.97 0.42 8.03
C ALA A 123 8.64 1.12 8.30
N GLU A 124 8.06 0.88 9.48
CA GLU A 124 6.80 1.46 9.90
C GLU A 124 6.98 2.19 11.23
N SER A 125 6.41 3.37 11.35
CA SER A 125 6.38 4.16 12.58
C SER A 125 4.96 4.67 12.80
N ARG A 126 4.31 4.17 13.85
CA ARG A 126 2.99 4.63 14.27
C ARG A 126 3.15 5.54 15.47
N TYR A 127 2.40 6.63 15.49
CA TYR A 127 2.34 7.52 16.64
C TYR A 127 0.90 7.76 17.06
N ASP A 128 0.70 7.93 18.36
CA ASP A 128 -0.60 8.22 18.97
C ASP A 128 -0.41 9.33 20.02
N THR A 129 -1.18 10.41 19.86
CA THR A 129 -1.18 11.58 20.73
C THR A 129 -2.61 11.86 21.22
N SER A 130 -2.75 12.76 22.20
CA SER A 130 -4.06 13.23 22.64
C SER A 130 -4.88 13.93 21.54
N THR A 131 -4.22 14.44 20.49
CA THR A 131 -4.84 15.21 19.41
C THR A 131 -5.01 14.42 18.12
N GLY A 132 -4.37 13.26 17.98
CA GLY A 132 -4.52 12.39 16.83
C GLY A 132 -3.52 11.25 16.77
N ALA A 133 -3.79 10.27 15.91
CA ALA A 133 -2.89 9.17 15.62
C ALA A 133 -2.54 9.15 14.13
N GLY A 134 -1.36 8.63 13.80
CA GLY A 134 -0.90 8.53 12.42
C GLY A 134 0.13 7.42 12.23
N SER A 135 0.41 7.10 10.98
CA SER A 135 1.42 6.11 10.60
C SER A 135 2.25 6.61 9.43
N LEU A 136 3.57 6.44 9.55
CA LEU A 136 4.53 6.66 8.49
C LEU A 136 5.11 5.30 8.09
N ARG A 137 5.19 5.03 6.79
CA ARG A 137 5.72 3.77 6.28
C ARG A 137 6.65 4.06 5.11
N HIS A 138 7.76 3.34 5.05
CA HIS A 138 8.68 3.36 3.93
C HIS A 138 9.05 1.92 3.60
N ARG A 139 9.03 1.59 2.31
CA ARG A 139 9.34 0.26 1.80
C ARG A 139 10.46 0.37 0.77
N GLY A 140 11.69 0.09 1.21
CA GLY A 140 12.87 0.12 0.36
C GLY A 140 13.18 -1.26 -0.21
N PRO A 141 13.43 -1.44 -1.53
CA PRO A 141 13.89 -2.72 -2.06
C PRO A 141 15.29 -3.07 -1.51
N LEU A 142 15.49 -4.32 -1.10
CA LEU A 142 16.80 -4.87 -0.76
C LEU A 142 17.26 -5.74 -1.93
N ARG A 143 18.13 -5.19 -2.78
CA ARG A 143 18.69 -5.91 -3.93
C ARG A 143 19.99 -6.57 -3.50
N ILE A 144 20.07 -7.88 -3.67
CA ILE A 144 21.27 -8.65 -3.33
C ILE A 144 21.77 -9.31 -4.60
N SER A 145 23.00 -8.97 -4.95
CA SER A 145 23.75 -9.59 -6.03
C SER A 145 24.84 -10.49 -5.43
N LYS A 146 25.57 -11.19 -6.29
CA LYS A 146 26.67 -12.06 -5.88
C LYS A 146 27.68 -11.34 -4.97
N ASP A 147 28.13 -10.15 -5.37
CA ASP A 147 29.25 -9.45 -4.71
C ASP A 147 28.84 -8.13 -4.04
N SER A 148 27.59 -7.71 -4.20
CA SER A 148 27.10 -6.42 -3.70
C SER A 148 25.66 -6.49 -3.23
N TYR A 149 25.26 -5.48 -2.47
CA TYR A 149 23.86 -5.26 -2.12
C TYR A 149 23.53 -3.76 -2.10
N GLN A 150 22.25 -3.47 -2.30
CA GLN A 150 21.68 -2.12 -2.28
C GLN A 150 20.45 -2.14 -1.37
N ILE A 151 20.36 -1.16 -0.49
CA ILE A 151 19.16 -0.91 0.30
C ILE A 151 18.53 0.33 -0.29
N GLY A 152 17.26 0.23 -0.68
CA GLY A 152 16.46 1.40 -1.03
C GLY A 152 16.39 2.32 0.18
N HIS A 153 16.96 3.50 0.04
CA HIS A 153 16.86 4.57 1.03
C HIS A 153 15.73 5.50 0.61
N GLY A 154 15.11 6.15 1.59
CA GLY A 154 14.12 7.18 1.36
C GLY A 154 13.70 7.86 2.67
N SER A 155 13.31 9.13 2.57
CA SER A 155 12.59 9.84 3.62
C SER A 155 11.13 9.97 3.21
N VAL A 156 10.22 9.88 4.17
CA VAL A 156 8.80 10.22 3.92
C VAL A 156 8.63 11.73 3.61
N GLU A 157 9.66 12.55 3.82
CA GLU A 157 9.68 13.94 3.33
C GLU A 157 9.97 14.06 1.82
N ASP A 158 10.63 13.06 1.20
CA ASP A 158 10.85 13.01 -0.26
C ASP A 158 9.65 12.39 -1.01
N GLU A 159 8.72 11.76 -0.28
CA GLU A 159 7.47 11.22 -0.79
C GLU A 159 6.27 11.80 -0.01
N LEU A 160 6.05 13.11 -0.13
CA LEU A 160 4.75 13.71 0.24
C LEU A 160 3.68 13.28 -0.76
N HIS A 161 3.29 12.01 -0.73
CA HIS A 161 1.93 11.64 -1.06
C HIS A 161 1.10 11.86 0.20
N PRO A 162 0.22 12.88 0.25
CA PRO A 162 -0.67 13.07 1.39
C PRO A 162 -1.50 11.80 1.58
N THR A 163 -1.24 11.10 2.69
CA THR A 163 -2.18 10.13 3.23
C THR A 163 -3.41 10.93 3.63
N GLU A 164 -4.50 10.75 2.87
CA GLU A 164 -5.78 11.39 3.19
C GLU A 164 -6.23 10.97 4.58
N SER A 165 -6.36 11.97 5.44
CA SER A 165 -6.94 11.85 6.77
C SER A 165 -8.37 11.34 6.63
N LEU A 166 -8.63 10.12 7.06
CA LEU A 166 -10.01 9.62 7.21
C LEU A 166 -10.70 10.50 8.25
N VAL A 167 -11.55 11.42 7.79
CA VAL A 167 -12.44 12.20 8.63
C VAL A 167 -13.34 11.21 9.37
N ARG A 168 -13.14 11.12 10.69
CA ARG A 168 -14.02 10.41 11.62
C ARG A 168 -15.39 11.09 11.59
N VAL A 169 -16.37 10.48 10.93
CA VAL A 169 -17.77 10.90 11.02
C VAL A 169 -18.27 10.57 12.42
N ASP A 170 -18.68 11.61 13.13
CA ASP A 170 -19.30 11.56 14.45
C ASP A 170 -20.60 10.71 14.42
N PRO A 171 -20.72 9.63 15.21
CA PRO A 171 -21.86 8.72 15.15
C PRO A 171 -23.18 9.30 15.70
N ALA A 172 -23.24 10.57 16.09
CA ALA A 172 -24.42 11.17 16.72
C ALA A 172 -25.55 11.64 15.76
N LYS A 173 -25.49 11.35 14.45
CA LYS A 173 -26.59 11.67 13.51
C LYS A 173 -27.01 10.48 12.64
N THR A 174 -27.46 9.40 13.27
CA THR A 174 -28.21 8.35 12.56
C THR A 174 -29.70 8.60 12.78
N SER A 175 -30.38 9.14 11.76
CA SER A 175 -31.83 9.13 11.72
C SER A 175 -32.28 7.68 11.47
N SER A 176 -32.94 7.10 12.47
CA SER A 176 -33.54 5.77 12.38
C SER A 176 -34.79 5.81 11.50
N LEU A 177 -34.84 5.00 10.45
CA LEU A 177 -36.10 4.54 9.87
C LEU A 177 -36.05 3.02 9.63
N PRO A 178 -37.16 2.30 9.88
CA PRO A 178 -37.16 0.87 10.12
C PRO A 178 -37.37 0.09 8.83
N PHE A 179 -36.66 -1.04 8.67
CA PHE A 179 -37.11 -2.09 7.75
C PHE A 179 -37.04 -3.47 8.40
N PRO A 180 -38.03 -4.35 8.10
CA PRO A 180 -38.23 -5.62 8.78
C PRO A 180 -37.32 -6.72 8.24
N ILE A 181 -36.72 -7.46 9.18
CA ILE A 181 -36.51 -8.91 9.21
C ILE A 181 -36.23 -9.62 7.86
N LEU A 182 -34.95 -9.88 7.56
CA LEU A 182 -34.55 -11.21 7.06
C LEU A 182 -33.07 -11.49 7.35
N GLY A 183 -32.83 -12.42 8.28
CA GLY A 183 -31.67 -13.32 8.33
C GLY A 183 -30.28 -12.68 8.41
N THR A 184 -29.78 -12.54 9.64
CA THR A 184 -28.34 -12.51 9.92
C THR A 184 -27.67 -13.78 9.40
N VAL A 185 -26.76 -13.66 8.43
CA VAL A 185 -25.75 -14.69 8.18
C VAL A 185 -24.37 -14.10 8.39
N ILE A 186 -23.77 -14.52 9.50
CA ILE A 186 -22.38 -14.25 9.85
C ILE A 186 -21.55 -15.28 9.06
N PHE A 187 -20.75 -14.84 8.09
CA PHE A 187 -19.72 -15.68 7.49
C PHE A 187 -18.33 -15.20 7.94
N PRO A 188 -17.51 -16.07 8.55
CA PRO A 188 -16.16 -15.72 8.97
C PRO A 188 -15.26 -15.41 7.76
N HIS A 189 -14.51 -14.30 7.89
CA HIS A 189 -13.52 -13.84 6.94
C HIS A 189 -12.34 -14.81 6.90
N THR A 190 -12.37 -15.81 6.01
CA THR A 190 -11.19 -16.49 5.42
C THR A 190 -11.66 -17.75 4.69
N THR A 191 -12.13 -17.62 3.45
CA THR A 191 -12.12 -18.66 2.37
C THR A 191 -13.09 -18.24 1.26
N LEU A 192 -12.69 -17.31 0.38
CA LEU A 192 -13.43 -17.07 -0.87
C LEU A 192 -12.52 -16.53 -1.98
N VAL A 193 -11.52 -17.32 -2.39
CA VAL A 193 -10.82 -17.09 -3.67
C VAL A 193 -10.95 -18.28 -4.63
N PHE A 194 -11.53 -19.42 -4.21
CA PHE A 194 -11.65 -20.61 -5.08
C PHE A 194 -13.07 -21.17 -5.28
N ALA A 195 -14.14 -20.43 -4.99
CA ALA A 195 -15.53 -20.92 -5.14
C ALA A 195 -16.38 -20.19 -6.20
N LEU A 196 -15.80 -19.39 -7.11
CA LEU A 196 -16.55 -18.71 -8.18
C LEU A 196 -16.09 -19.03 -9.61
N LEU A 197 -15.20 -20.01 -9.81
CA LEU A 197 -14.91 -20.58 -11.14
C LEU A 197 -15.58 -21.94 -11.41
N SER A 198 -16.30 -22.50 -10.43
CA SER A 198 -17.03 -23.79 -10.57
C SER A 198 -18.56 -23.67 -10.52
N LEU A 199 -19.12 -22.45 -10.50
CA LEU A 199 -20.58 -22.23 -10.59
C LEU A 199 -21.01 -21.16 -11.62
N GLY A 200 -20.18 -20.89 -12.62
CA GLY A 200 -20.58 -20.12 -13.82
C GLY A 200 -21.27 -20.97 -14.91
N GLY A 201 -21.33 -22.29 -14.73
CA GLY A 201 -21.86 -23.24 -15.73
C GLY A 201 -23.29 -23.71 -15.52
N LEU A 202 -23.98 -23.37 -14.42
CA LEU A 202 -25.30 -23.95 -14.11
C LEU A 202 -26.43 -22.97 -13.72
N VAL A 203 -26.23 -21.64 -13.80
CA VAL A 203 -27.32 -20.67 -13.59
C VAL A 203 -27.83 -20.05 -14.91
N GLY A 204 -27.18 -20.35 -16.04
CA GLY A 204 -27.60 -19.90 -17.38
C GLY A 204 -28.87 -20.56 -17.95
N ALA A 205 -29.51 -21.49 -17.23
CA ALA A 205 -30.67 -22.24 -17.75
C ALA A 205 -31.99 -22.00 -17.00
N GLY A 206 -32.01 -21.22 -15.91
CA GLY A 206 -33.17 -21.15 -15.00
C GLY A 206 -33.98 -19.85 -14.99
N LEU A 207 -33.48 -18.74 -15.56
CA LEU A 207 -34.09 -17.41 -15.42
C LEU A 207 -34.46 -16.76 -16.76
N THR A 208 -34.66 -17.56 -17.81
CA THR A 208 -35.13 -17.11 -19.13
C THR A 208 -36.63 -16.80 -19.22
N VAL A 209 -37.40 -16.80 -18.11
CA VAL A 209 -38.87 -16.81 -18.24
C VAL A 209 -39.64 -15.67 -17.53
N VAL A 210 -39.10 -14.82 -16.65
CA VAL A 210 -39.99 -13.91 -15.87
C VAL A 210 -39.67 -12.41 -15.84
N PHE A 211 -38.50 -11.91 -16.26
CA PHE A 211 -38.24 -10.45 -16.27
C PHE A 211 -37.95 -9.87 -17.65
N ALA A 212 -38.70 -10.34 -18.65
CA ALA A 212 -38.69 -9.80 -20.02
C ALA A 212 -39.41 -8.44 -20.17
N ASN A 213 -39.43 -7.58 -19.15
CA ASN A 213 -40.08 -6.28 -19.30
C ASN A 213 -39.34 -5.19 -18.51
N ARG A 214 -38.68 -4.31 -19.27
CA ARG A 214 -37.79 -3.19 -18.88
C ARG A 214 -36.29 -3.51 -18.81
N PHE A 215 -35.77 -4.08 -19.90
CA PHE A 215 -34.33 -4.05 -20.20
C PHE A 215 -34.01 -2.78 -20.99
N ASP A 216 -33.33 -1.84 -20.34
CA ASP A 216 -32.62 -0.75 -21.02
C ASP A 216 -31.13 -1.17 -21.06
N PRO A 217 -30.64 -1.66 -22.21
CA PRO A 217 -29.32 -2.29 -22.31
C PRO A 217 -28.18 -1.34 -21.96
N ASP A 218 -28.37 -0.02 -22.07
CA ASP A 218 -27.32 0.96 -21.79
C ASP A 218 -27.25 1.30 -20.29
N ARG A 219 -28.39 1.35 -19.59
CA ARG A 219 -28.43 1.51 -18.12
C ARG A 219 -27.88 0.29 -17.38
N GLU A 220 -28.16 -0.92 -17.87
CA GLU A 220 -27.60 -2.14 -17.27
C GLU A 220 -26.10 -2.30 -17.57
N ARG A 221 -25.62 -1.89 -18.75
CA ARG A 221 -24.17 -1.84 -19.04
C ARG A 221 -23.44 -0.85 -18.15
N ALA A 222 -24.00 0.34 -17.91
CA ALA A 222 -23.41 1.32 -17.00
C ALA A 222 -23.38 0.81 -15.55
N ALA A 223 -24.45 0.16 -15.08
CA ALA A 223 -24.49 -0.47 -13.75
C ALA A 223 -23.46 -1.61 -13.61
N LEU A 224 -23.31 -2.45 -14.64
CA LEU A 224 -22.29 -3.51 -14.70
C LEU A 224 -20.87 -2.96 -14.79
N HIS A 225 -20.65 -1.85 -15.52
CA HIS A 225 -19.36 -1.15 -15.55
C HIS A 225 -19.01 -0.54 -14.20
N LYS A 226 -19.96 0.10 -13.52
CA LYS A 226 -19.75 0.65 -12.18
C LYS A 226 -19.48 -0.44 -11.14
N ALA A 227 -20.18 -1.58 -11.23
CA ALA A 227 -19.97 -2.72 -10.36
C ALA A 227 -18.55 -3.30 -10.49
N ARG A 228 -17.97 -3.27 -11.71
CA ARG A 228 -16.58 -3.72 -11.96
C ARG A 228 -15.54 -2.90 -11.21
N TYR A 229 -15.76 -1.59 -11.05
CA TYR A 229 -14.78 -0.68 -10.45
C TYR A 229 -15.17 -0.21 -9.04
N ALA A 230 -16.20 -0.82 -8.44
CA ALA A 230 -16.77 -0.39 -7.16
C ALA A 230 -15.74 -0.40 -6.01
N GLU A 231 -14.68 -1.20 -6.09
CA GLU A 231 -13.62 -1.24 -5.08
C GLU A 231 -12.74 0.03 -5.08
N TRP A 232 -12.63 0.71 -6.23
CA TRP A 232 -11.79 1.90 -6.45
C TRP A 232 -12.55 3.22 -6.28
N ILE A 233 -13.88 3.17 -6.20
CA ILE A 233 -14.77 4.34 -6.18
C ILE A 233 -15.36 4.54 -4.78
N SER A 234 -15.22 5.75 -4.24
CA SER A 234 -15.91 6.21 -3.03
C SER A 234 -16.98 7.24 -3.38
N GLU A 235 -18.13 7.19 -2.72
CA GLU A 235 -19.16 8.23 -2.88
C GLU A 235 -18.89 9.43 -1.97
N GLY A 236 -19.10 10.65 -2.46
CA GLY A 236 -18.97 11.88 -1.69
C GLY A 236 -19.50 13.10 -2.46
N SER A 237 -19.13 14.31 -2.02
CA SER A 237 -19.62 15.55 -2.65
C SER A 237 -18.48 16.41 -3.14
N LEU A 238 -18.59 16.90 -4.38
CA LEU A 238 -17.62 17.80 -4.98
C LEU A 238 -17.99 19.26 -4.66
N PRO A 239 -17.01 20.13 -4.35
CA PRO A 239 -17.26 21.55 -4.18
C PRO A 239 -17.93 22.15 -5.42
N ALA A 240 -18.89 23.06 -5.21
CA ALA A 240 -19.62 23.71 -6.30
C ALA A 240 -18.74 24.64 -7.16
N HIS A 241 -17.52 24.96 -6.73
CA HIS A 241 -16.58 25.83 -7.44
C HIS A 241 -15.32 25.04 -7.78
N HIS A 242 -14.96 25.03 -9.06
CA HIS A 242 -13.82 24.28 -9.57
C HIS A 242 -12.51 24.90 -9.09
N PRO A 243 -11.52 24.10 -8.66
CA PRO A 243 -10.14 24.56 -8.65
C PRO A 243 -9.73 24.90 -10.09
N VAL A 244 -8.92 25.96 -10.24
CA VAL A 244 -8.62 26.67 -11.51
C VAL A 244 -7.98 25.77 -12.60
N ASN A 245 -7.60 24.54 -12.28
CA ASN A 245 -6.97 23.58 -13.17
C ASN A 245 -7.72 22.23 -13.13
N THR A 246 -8.60 21.98 -14.11
CA THR A 246 -9.31 20.71 -14.27
C THR A 246 -8.99 20.11 -15.64
N ALA A 247 -8.69 18.82 -15.69
CA ALA A 247 -8.53 18.04 -16.92
C ALA A 247 -9.72 17.08 -17.05
N GLN A 248 -10.42 17.11 -18.19
CA GLN A 248 -11.57 16.23 -18.41
C GLN A 248 -11.14 14.98 -19.19
N LEU A 249 -11.52 13.81 -18.70
CA LEU A 249 -11.31 12.53 -19.38
C LEU A 249 -12.61 12.08 -20.05
N ASN A 250 -12.45 11.30 -21.12
CA ASN A 250 -13.58 10.90 -21.98
C ASN A 250 -14.30 9.65 -21.46
N THR A 251 -13.62 8.80 -20.70
CA THR A 251 -14.18 7.55 -20.17
C THR A 251 -13.90 7.39 -18.67
N LEU A 252 -14.72 6.59 -18.00
CA LEU A 252 -14.48 6.17 -16.62
C LEU A 252 -13.23 5.28 -16.51
N GLU A 253 -12.96 4.47 -17.52
CA GLU A 253 -11.79 3.59 -17.59
C GLU A 253 -10.48 4.38 -17.55
N ASP A 254 -10.35 5.44 -18.36
CA ASP A 254 -9.18 6.33 -18.35
C ASP A 254 -8.94 6.96 -16.96
N LEU A 255 -10.02 7.27 -16.23
CA LEU A 255 -9.94 7.82 -14.88
C LEU A 255 -9.51 6.76 -13.86
N VAL A 256 -9.94 5.51 -14.03
CA VAL A 256 -9.55 4.37 -13.19
C VAL A 256 -8.08 4.04 -13.37
N ASP A 257 -7.60 3.96 -14.61
CA ASP A 257 -6.20 3.71 -14.91
C ASP A 257 -5.30 4.78 -14.29
N PHE A 258 -5.68 6.05 -14.44
CA PHE A 258 -4.98 7.17 -13.79
C PHE A 258 -4.99 7.04 -12.26
N ALA A 259 -6.11 6.64 -11.66
CA ALA A 259 -6.22 6.45 -10.21
C ALA A 259 -5.31 5.31 -9.72
N ILE A 260 -5.18 4.23 -10.49
CA ILE A 260 -4.30 3.10 -10.19
C ILE A 260 -2.84 3.54 -10.30
N ASP A 261 -2.46 4.20 -11.40
CA ASP A 261 -1.08 4.65 -11.65
C ASP A 261 -0.58 5.68 -10.62
N THR A 262 -1.49 6.48 -10.07
CA THR A 262 -1.19 7.51 -9.06
C THR A 262 -1.50 7.08 -7.63
N GLU A 263 -1.92 5.83 -7.43
CA GLU A 263 -2.33 5.24 -6.15
C GLU A 263 -3.38 6.11 -5.41
N LYS A 264 -4.34 6.69 -6.16
CA LYS A 264 -5.42 7.55 -5.64
C LYS A 264 -6.78 6.87 -5.67
N ARG A 265 -7.73 7.36 -4.86
CA ARG A 265 -9.13 6.94 -4.92
C ARG A 265 -9.94 7.83 -5.86
N ILE A 266 -10.97 7.27 -6.47
CA ILE A 266 -11.93 8.01 -7.28
C ILE A 266 -13.08 8.45 -6.39
N LEU A 267 -13.42 9.74 -6.41
CA LEU A 267 -14.60 10.28 -5.74
C LEU A 267 -15.75 10.42 -6.73
N TYR A 268 -16.89 9.79 -6.44
CA TYR A 268 -18.13 9.93 -7.20
C TYR A 268 -19.11 10.86 -6.48
N ASP A 269 -19.53 11.93 -7.16
CA ASP A 269 -20.61 12.82 -6.73
C ASP A 269 -21.92 12.45 -7.44
N PRO A 270 -22.86 11.77 -6.76
CA PRO A 270 -24.14 11.37 -7.36
C PRO A 270 -25.05 12.56 -7.67
N ALA A 271 -24.92 13.68 -6.94
CA ALA A 271 -25.73 14.88 -7.20
C ALA A 271 -25.34 15.53 -8.53
N GLN A 272 -24.03 15.51 -8.84
CA GLN A 272 -23.48 16.09 -10.07
C GLN A 272 -23.26 15.06 -11.20
N GLY A 273 -23.29 13.75 -10.93
CA GLY A 273 -22.96 12.70 -11.91
C GLY A 273 -21.49 12.75 -12.35
N LYS A 274 -20.58 13.07 -11.43
CA LYS A 274 -19.15 13.29 -11.75
C LYS A 274 -18.26 12.37 -10.95
N TYR A 275 -17.21 11.88 -11.59
CA TYR A 275 -16.12 11.14 -10.99
C TYR A 275 -14.88 12.02 -11.02
N ALA A 276 -14.12 12.07 -9.92
CA ALA A 276 -12.92 12.91 -9.83
C ALA A 276 -11.77 12.20 -9.11
N VAL A 277 -10.55 12.46 -9.60
CA VAL A 277 -9.29 12.13 -8.91
C VAL A 277 -8.54 13.43 -8.66
N PHE A 278 -8.09 13.62 -7.42
CA PHE A 278 -7.36 14.81 -7.00
C PHE A 278 -5.86 14.53 -7.02
N ASP A 279 -5.14 15.20 -7.93
CA ASP A 279 -3.69 15.17 -7.96
C ASP A 279 -3.11 16.58 -7.85
N SER A 280 -2.57 16.89 -6.68
CA SER A 280 -1.74 18.06 -6.40
C SER A 280 -2.36 19.40 -6.85
N ARG A 281 -2.20 19.77 -8.13
CA ARG A 281 -2.66 21.03 -8.72
C ARG A 281 -3.65 20.87 -9.87
N ILE A 282 -4.03 19.65 -10.24
CA ILE A 282 -4.97 19.34 -11.33
C ILE A 282 -6.01 18.35 -10.82
N VAL A 283 -7.28 18.60 -11.12
CA VAL A 283 -8.36 17.63 -10.87
C VAL A 283 -8.72 16.95 -12.18
N TYR A 284 -8.64 15.62 -12.21
CA TYR A 284 -9.07 14.83 -13.35
C TYR A 284 -10.52 14.44 -13.15
N VAL A 285 -11.38 14.73 -14.12
CA VAL A 285 -12.84 14.56 -14.00
C VAL A 285 -13.39 13.78 -15.18
N TYR A 286 -14.24 12.80 -14.90
CA TYR A 286 -15.15 12.19 -15.86
C TYR A 286 -16.59 12.56 -15.50
N VAL A 287 -17.38 12.97 -16.49
CA VAL A 287 -18.80 13.30 -16.32
C VAL A 287 -19.62 12.22 -17.00
N GLU A 288 -20.48 11.57 -16.23
CA GLU A 288 -21.41 10.59 -16.77
C GLU A 288 -22.52 11.33 -17.52
N GLU A 289 -22.64 11.08 -18.82
CA GLU A 289 -23.76 11.64 -19.60
C GLU A 289 -25.07 11.07 -19.07
N ARG A 290 -25.94 11.96 -18.56
CA ARG A 290 -27.31 11.56 -18.19
C ARG A 290 -28.14 11.41 -19.46
N ILE A 291 -28.55 10.18 -19.76
CA ILE A 291 -29.62 9.87 -20.72
C ILE A 291 -30.98 9.86 -20.00
#